data_AF-A0A963SJ51-F1
#
_entry.id   AF-A0A963SJ51-F1
#
_cell.length_a   1.000
_cell.length_b   1.000
_cell.length_c   1.000
_cell.angle_alpha   90.00
_cell.angle_beta   90.00
_cell.angle_gamma   90.00
#
_symmetry.space_group_name_H-M   'P 1'
#
loop_
_entity.id
_entity.type
_entity.pdbx_description
1 polymer ?
#
loop_
_entity_poly.entity_id
_entity_poly.type
_entity_poly.pdbx_seq_one_letter_code
_entity_poly.pdbx_strand_id
1 'polypeptide(L)' 'IVIFDSPPALAASPAAELAKHVGQTVLVARADSTGQSALEDAVRLLSGCSDIKLLLNATQFSPSGRNFGSYYGYGE' A
#
# COMPACT_ATOMS: atom_id res chain seq x y z
N ILE A 1 18.48 -2.16 5.16
CA ILE A 1 17.02 -1.88 5.11
C ILE A 1 16.34 -2.89 6.02
N VAL A 2 15.49 -2.45 6.93
CA VAL A 2 14.67 -3.32 7.80
C VAL A 2 13.22 -3.09 7.42
N ILE A 3 12.45 -4.17 7.26
CA ILE A 3 11.03 -4.12 6.90
C ILE A 3 10.25 -4.66 8.08
N PHE A 4 9.29 -3.87 8.56
CA PHE A 4 8.30 -4.31 9.53
C PHE A 4 7.00 -4.62 8.80
N ASP A 5 6.49 -5.83 8.98
CA ASP A 5 5.14 -6.17 8.59
C ASP A 5 4.20 -5.96 9.79
N SER A 6 3.00 -5.46 9.52
CA SER A 6 2.04 -5.09 10.55
C SER A 6 0.64 -5.58 10.17
N PRO A 7 -0.24 -5.87 11.15
CA PRO A 7 -1.66 -6.07 10.85
C PRO A 7 -2.26 -4.85 10.11
N PRO A 8 -3.41 -5.01 9.42
CA PRO A 8 -4.04 -3.90 8.70
C PRO A 8 -4.23 -2.67 9.59
N ALA A 9 -3.87 -1.48 9.10
CA ALA A 9 -3.83 -0.25 9.90
C ALA A 9 -5.18 0.13 10.53
N LEU A 10 -6.29 -0.23 9.89
CA LEU A 10 -7.66 0.00 10.41
C LEU A 10 -8.15 -1.11 11.34
N ALA A 11 -7.43 -2.23 11.45
CA ALA A 11 -7.81 -3.36 12.29
C ALA A 11 -7.09 -3.37 13.65
N ALA A 12 -5.89 -2.80 13.74
CA ALA A 12 -5.09 -2.80 14.97
C ALA A 12 -4.09 -1.64 15.02
N SER A 13 -3.63 -1.31 16.23
CA SER A 13 -2.69 -0.21 16.50
C SER A 13 -1.22 -0.38 16.08
N PRO A 14 -0.64 -1.59 15.87
CA PRO A 14 0.80 -1.71 15.63
C PRO A 14 1.33 -0.91 14.43
N ALA A 15 0.56 -0.80 13.34
CA ALA A 15 0.96 -0.01 12.17
C ALA A 15 1.13 1.48 12.53
N ALA A 16 0.20 2.04 13.31
CA ALA A 16 0.26 3.43 13.76
C ALA A 16 1.40 3.68 14.76
N GLU A 17 1.73 2.69 15.61
CA GLU A 17 2.88 2.80 16.51
C GLU A 17 4.20 2.75 15.74
N LEU A 18 4.35 1.80 14.82
CA LEU A 18 5.53 1.68 13.97
C LEU A 18 5.75 2.93 13.11
N ALA A 19 4.68 3.55 12.61
CA ALA A 19 4.74 4.77 11.79
C ALA A 19 5.52 5.91 12.47
N LYS A 20 5.52 5.98 13.81
CA LYS A 20 6.25 7.01 14.57
C LYS A 20 7.77 6.84 14.55
N HIS A 21 8.26 5.66 14.15
CA HIS A 21 9.67 5.27 14.26
C HIS A 21 10.34 4.98 12.92
N VAL A 22 9.56 4.78 11.85
CA VAL A 22 10.08 4.45 10.52
C VAL A 22 10.28 5.71 9.67
N GLY A 23 11.30 5.69 8.80
CA GLY A 23 11.55 6.76 7.83
C GLY A 23 10.62 6.74 6.61
N GLN A 24 9.88 5.64 6.39
CA GLN A 24 8.92 5.48 5.30
C GLN A 24 7.85 4.46 5.66
N THR A 25 6.61 4.74 5.28
CA THR A 25 5.49 3.80 5.35
C THR A 25 4.99 3.47 3.94
N VAL A 26 4.75 2.19 3.66
CA VAL A 26 4.08 1.76 2.43
C VAL A 26 2.69 1.24 2.80
N LEU A 27 1.65 1.94 2.34
CA LEU A 27 0.26 1.54 2.54
C LEU A 27 -0.22 0.74 1.34
N VAL A 28 -0.47 -0.55 1.56
CA VAL A 28 -0.96 -1.46 0.53
C VAL A 28 -2.48 -1.42 0.46
N ALA A 29 -3.03 -1.05 -0.70
CA ALA A 29 -4.45 -1.06 -0.99
C ALA A 29 -4.76 -2.16 -2.01
N ARG A 30 -5.81 -2.94 -1.76
CA ARG A 30 -6.26 -3.96 -2.72
C ARG A 30 -7.12 -3.30 -3.80
N ALA A 31 -6.72 -3.46 -5.06
CA ALA A 31 -7.49 -3.00 -6.21
C ALA A 31 -8.92 -3.55 -6.17
N ASP A 32 -9.88 -2.72 -6.59
CA ASP A 32 -11.31 -3.02 -6.67
C ASP A 32 -11.97 -3.45 -5.34
N SER A 33 -11.26 -3.33 -4.21
CA SER A 33 -11.73 -3.82 -2.90
C SER A 33 -11.52 -2.82 -1.77
N THR A 34 -10.38 -2.12 -1.72
CA THR A 34 -10.14 -1.09 -0.71
C THR A 34 -10.74 0.24 -1.17
N GLY A 35 -11.77 0.72 -0.46
CA GLY A 35 -12.43 1.99 -0.75
C GLY A 35 -11.58 3.22 -0.38
N GLN A 36 -11.86 4.35 -1.03
CA GLN A 36 -11.13 5.61 -0.80
C GLN A 36 -11.23 6.10 0.64
N SER A 37 -12.42 6.04 1.27
CA SER A 37 -12.59 6.48 2.66
C SER A 37 -11.70 5.69 3.63
N ALA A 38 -11.61 4.37 3.45
CA ALA A 38 -10.71 3.53 4.25
C ALA A 38 -9.23 3.91 4.01
N LEU A 39 -8.85 4.27 2.79
CA LEU A 39 -7.51 4.73 2.49
C LEU A 39 -7.19 6.05 3.20
N GLU A 40 -8.11 7.02 3.16
CA GLU A 40 -7.97 8.31 3.84
C GLU A 40 -7.87 8.15 5.35
N ASP A 41 -8.70 7.29 5.95
CA ASP A 41 -8.65 7.00 7.39
C ASP A 41 -7.32 6.32 7.77
N ALA A 42 -6.84 5.37 6.97
CA ALA A 42 -5.56 4.72 7.19
C ALA A 42 -4.39 5.71 7.08
N VAL A 43 -4.40 6.62 6.10
CA VAL A 43 -3.38 7.67 5.96
C VAL A 43 -3.36 8.59 7.18
N ARG A 44 -4.53 8.96 7.71
CA ARG A 44 -4.62 9.77 8.95
C ARG A 44 -4.04 9.04 10.15
N LEU A 45 -4.33 7.75 10.31
CA LEU A 45 -3.78 6.93 11.40
C LEU A 45 -2.26 6.79 11.30
N LEU A 46 -1.71 6.73 10.10
CA LEU A 46 -0.28 6.57 9.83
C LEU A 46 0.49 7.90 9.79
N SER A 47 -0.15 9.03 10.16
CA SER A 47 0.43 10.38 10.12
C SER A 47 1.68 10.59 10.98
N GLY A 48 2.04 9.63 11.83
CA GLY A 48 3.33 9.60 12.53
C GLY A 48 4.54 9.50 11.58
N CYS A 49 4.32 9.05 10.34
CA CYS A 49 5.33 9.03 9.28
C CYS A 49 4.97 10.06 8.19
N SER A 50 5.88 10.97 7.85
CA SER A 50 5.66 11.98 6.83
C SER A 50 5.83 11.47 5.39
N ASP A 51 6.55 10.36 5.20
CA ASP A 51 6.72 9.72 3.89
C ASP A 51 5.86 8.46 3.78
N ILE A 52 4.63 8.64 3.28
CA ILE A 52 3.70 7.55 3.00
C ILE A 52 3.63 7.34 1.49
N LYS A 53 3.93 6.13 1.03
CA LYS A 53 3.73 5.68 -0.34
C LYS A 53 2.51 4.77 -0.42
N LEU A 54 1.76 4.87 -1.50
CA LEU A 54 0.65 3.97 -1.79
C LEU A 54 1.10 2.86 -2.73
N LEU A 55 0.69 1.63 -2.43
CA LEU A 55 0.92 0.48 -3.30
C LEU A 55 -0.43 -0.15 -3.63
N LEU A 56 -0.82 -0.07 -4.90
CA LEU A 56 -2.01 -0.75 -5.40
C LEU A 56 -1.66 -2.20 -5.73
N ASN A 57 -2.27 -3.15 -5.03
CA ASN A 57 -2.01 -4.58 -5.17
C ASN A 57 -3.22 -5.32 -5.75
N ALA A 58 -3.01 -6.50 -6.31
CA ALA A 58 -4.03 -7.37 -6.90
C ALA A 58 -4.84 -6.71 -8.04
N THR A 59 -4.20 -5.83 -8.80
CA THR A 59 -4.80 -5.24 -10.01
C THR A 59 -5.09 -6.33 -11.02
N GLN A 60 -6.30 -6.34 -11.56
CA GLN A 60 -6.64 -7.20 -12.68
C GLN A 60 -6.19 -6.57 -14.00
N PHE A 61 -5.99 -7.42 -15.01
CA PHE A 61 -5.62 -6.94 -16.33
C PHE A 61 -6.68 -5.99 -16.86
N SER A 62 -6.27 -4.78 -17.26
CA SER A 62 -7.21 -3.83 -17.85
C SER A 62 -7.70 -4.35 -19.19
N PRO A 63 -9.02 -4.40 -19.46
CA PRO A 63 -9.56 -4.73 -20.77
C PRO A 63 -9.05 -3.79 -21.88
N SER A 64 -8.59 -2.59 -21.51
CA SER A 64 -7.99 -1.62 -22.44
C SER A 64 -6.57 -1.99 -22.89
N GLY A 65 -5.96 -3.05 -22.34
CA GLY A 65 -4.57 -3.43 -22.59
C GLY A 65 -3.54 -2.47 -21.97
N ARG A 66 -3.97 -1.41 -21.28
CA ARG A 66 -3.08 -0.47 -20.60
C ARG A 66 -2.50 -1.11 -19.35
N ASN A 67 -1.22 -1.43 -19.41
CA ASN A 67 -0.37 -1.77 -18.29
C ASN A 67 0.85 -0.84 -18.30
N PHE A 68 1.60 -0.78 -17.20
CA PHE A 68 2.87 -0.04 -17.15
C PHE A 68 4.01 -0.75 -17.91
N GLY A 69 3.69 -1.67 -18.83
CA GLY A 69 4.62 -2.51 -19.57
C GLY A 69 4.33 -4.01 -19.45
N SER A 70 4.96 -4.80 -20.31
CA SER A 70 4.98 -6.26 -20.20
C SER A 70 5.96 -6.68 -19.10
N TYR A 71 5.46 -7.26 -18.01
CA TYR A 71 6.30 -7.86 -16.97
C TYR A 71 7.05 -9.12 -17.46
N TYR A 72 6.56 -9.75 -18.53
CA TYR A 72 7.15 -10.92 -19.15
C TYR A 72 7.91 -10.54 -20.42
N GLY A 73 9.15 -10.06 -20.22
CA GLY A 73 10.21 -10.02 -21.24
C GLY A 73 11.30 -11.06 -20.99
N TYR A 74 11.06 -12.02 -20.09
CA TYR A 74 11.91 -13.20 -19.89
C TYR A 74 11.20 -14.39 -20.53
N GLY A 75 11.46 -14.63 -21.82
CA GLY A 75 10.81 -15.70 -22.57
C GLY A 75 10.97 -15.70 -24.10
N GLU A 76 11.97 -14.99 -24.64
CA GLU A 76 12.66 -15.36 -25.89
C GLU A 76 14.16 -15.40 -25.63
#